data_AF-A0A915DZZ5-F1
#
_entry.id   AF-A0A915DZZ5-F1
#
_cell.length_a   1.000
_cell.length_b   1.000
_cell.length_c   1.000
_cell.angle_alpha   90.00
_cell.angle_beta   90.00
_cell.angle_gamma   90.00
#
_symmetry.space_group_name_H-M   'P 1'
#
loop_
_entity.id
_entity.type
_entity.pdbx_description
1 polymer ?
#
loop_
_entity_poly.entity_id
_entity_poly.type
_entity_poly.pdbx_seq_one_letter_code
_entity_poly.pdbx_strand_id
1 'polypeptide(L)'
;MDQGEIFELKTELNSEKKEKKREAVKKVIASMTVGKDVSALFPDVVNCMQTDNVELKKLVYLYLMNYAKSQPELAIMAVNTFVKDCEDPIH
;
A
#
# COMPACT_ATOMS: atom_id res chain seq x y z
N MET A 1 -3.91 4.04 15.36
CA MET A 1 -5.12 4.51 14.65
C MET A 1 -6.32 3.92 15.33
N ASP A 2 -7.45 4.63 15.36
CA ASP A 2 -8.71 4.06 15.85
C ASP A 2 -9.28 3.05 14.84
N GLN A 3 -10.04 2.06 15.32
CA GLN A 3 -10.59 1.00 14.47
C GLN A 3 -11.49 1.54 13.34
N GLY A 4 -12.21 2.64 13.57
CA GLY A 4 -13.02 3.29 12.56
C GLY A 4 -12.20 3.86 11.40
N GLU A 5 -11.08 4.52 11.71
CA GLU A 5 -10.16 5.11 10.72
C GLU A 5 -9.52 4.00 9.85
N ILE A 6 -9.16 2.87 10.46
CA ILE A 6 -8.64 1.70 9.74
C ILE A 6 -9.71 1.13 8.80
N PHE A 7 -10.95 0.97 9.27
CA PHE A 7 -12.03 0.40 8.46
C PHE A 7 -12.39 1.30 7.26
N GLU A 8 -12.43 2.61 7.47
CA GLU A 8 -12.65 3.58 6.39
C GLU A 8 -11.54 3.49 5.34
N LEU A 9 -10.27 3.50 5.75
CA LEU A 9 -9.15 3.36 4.82
C LEU A 9 -9.17 2.02 4.07
N LYS A 10 -9.51 0.91 4.73
CA LYS A 10 -9.70 -0.38 4.04
C LYS A 10 -10.76 -0.28 2.95
N THR A 11 -11.88 0.36 3.25
CA THR A 11 -12.97 0.55 2.28
C THR A 11 -12.51 1.40 1.09
N GLU A 12 -11.74 2.46 1.34
CA GLU A 12 -11.20 3.32 0.27
C GLU A 12 -10.13 2.61 -0.58
N LEU A 13 -9.21 1.86 0.04
CA LEU A 13 -8.15 1.08 -0.65
C LEU A 13 -8.74 0.00 -1.57
N ASN A 14 -9.87 -0.60 -1.19
CA ASN A 14 -10.56 -1.59 -1.98
C ASN A 14 -11.58 -1.00 -2.97
N SER A 15 -11.72 0.32 -3.06
CA SER A 15 -12.67 0.96 -3.97
C SER A 15 -12.30 0.76 -5.44
N GLU A 16 -13.27 0.51 -6.32
CA GLU A 16 -13.05 0.46 -7.77
C GLU A 16 -12.57 1.80 -8.36
N LYS A 17 -12.79 2.91 -7.65
CA LYS A 17 -12.39 4.25 -8.09
C LYS A 17 -10.90 4.45 -7.86
N LYS A 18 -10.11 4.54 -8.95
CA LYS A 18 -8.65 4.76 -8.92
C LYS A 18 -8.24 5.96 -8.05
N GLU A 19 -8.96 7.09 -8.15
CA GLU A 19 -8.68 8.26 -7.31
C GLU A 19 -8.88 8.00 -5.82
N LYS A 20 -9.90 7.21 -5.43
CA LYS A 20 -10.11 6.85 -4.02
C LYS A 20 -8.96 6.01 -3.48
N LYS A 21 -8.49 5.02 -4.26
CA LYS A 21 -7.32 4.22 -3.87
C LYS A 21 -6.09 5.10 -3.67
N ARG A 22 -5.83 6.01 -4.59
CA ARG A 22 -4.68 6.93 -4.54
C ARG A 22 -4.71 7.80 -3.29
N GLU A 23 -5.84 8.44 -3.01
CA GLU A 23 -5.99 9.26 -1.81
C GLU A 23 -5.87 8.43 -0.53
N ALA A 24 -6.41 7.21 -0.52
CA ALA A 24 -6.26 6.30 0.62
C ALA A 24 -4.80 5.92 0.88
N VAL A 25 -4.03 5.57 -0.16
CA VAL A 25 -2.59 5.25 0.01
C VAL A 25 -1.81 6.46 0.53
N LYS A 26 -2.11 7.69 0.06
CA LYS A 26 -1.50 8.91 0.60
C LYS A 26 -1.81 9.09 2.09
N LYS A 27 -3.06 8.91 2.51
CA LYS A 27 -3.47 8.96 3.93
C LYS A 27 -2.72 7.92 4.75
N VAL A 28 -2.56 6.70 4.25
CA VAL A 28 -1.81 5.63 4.92
C VAL A 28 -0.34 6.03 5.11
N ILE A 29 0.31 6.56 4.07
CA ILE A 29 1.72 7.02 4.15
C ILE A 29 1.86 8.18 5.16
N ALA A 30 0.92 9.12 5.15
CA ALA A 30 0.91 10.23 6.11
C ALA A 30 0.79 9.70 7.56
N SER A 31 -0.17 8.81 7.82
CA SER A 31 -0.34 8.14 9.12
C SER A 31 0.92 7.37 9.55
N MET A 32 1.56 6.66 8.62
CA MET A 32 2.82 5.97 8.89
C MET A 32 3.96 6.93 9.26
N THR A 33 4.05 8.07 8.56
CA THR A 33 5.12 9.06 8.76
C THR A 33 5.04 9.72 10.14
N VAL A 34 3.83 9.87 10.69
CA VAL A 34 3.61 10.37 12.05
C VAL A 34 3.67 9.27 13.12
N GLY A 35 4.09 8.05 12.76
CA GLY A 35 4.30 6.94 13.69
C GLY A 35 3.04 6.18 14.08
N LYS A 36 1.91 6.36 13.38
CA LYS A 36 0.73 5.52 13.60
C LYS A 36 0.98 4.12 13.02
N ASP A 37 0.57 3.09 13.77
CA ASP A 37 0.53 1.73 13.25
C ASP A 37 -0.55 1.59 12.17
N VAL A 38 -0.10 1.23 10.96
CA VAL A 38 -0.92 0.99 9.76
C VAL A 38 -0.71 -0.43 9.22
N SER A 39 -0.09 -1.32 10.00
CA SER A 39 0.25 -2.69 9.57
C SER A 39 -0.98 -3.49 9.14
N ALA A 40 -2.13 -3.24 9.79
CA ALA A 40 -3.42 -3.85 9.45
C ALA A 40 -3.93 -3.55 8.03
N LEU A 41 -3.37 -2.53 7.37
CA LEU A 41 -3.71 -2.11 6.00
C LEU A 41 -2.74 -2.67 4.95
N PHE A 42 -1.70 -3.38 5.38
CA PHE A 42 -0.64 -3.88 4.49
C PHE A 42 -1.18 -4.70 3.30
N PRO A 43 -2.08 -5.69 3.49
CA PRO A 43 -2.62 -6.47 2.37
C PRO A 43 -3.38 -5.60 1.37
N ASP A 44 -4.16 -4.64 1.87
CA ASP A 44 -4.98 -3.73 1.07
C ASP A 44 -4.10 -2.78 0.24
N VAL A 45 -2.99 -2.28 0.80
CA VAL A 45 -2.02 -1.43 0.10
C VAL A 45 -1.23 -2.23 -0.95
N VAL A 46 -0.81 -3.47 -0.64
CA VAL A 46 -0.10 -4.33 -1.60
C VAL A 46 -0.99 -4.69 -2.80
N ASN A 47 -2.30 -4.91 -2.57
CA ASN A 47 -3.26 -5.13 -3.65
C ASN A 47 -3.39 -3.92 -4.59
N CYS A 48 -3.09 -2.70 -4.12
CA CYS A 48 -3.07 -1.51 -4.98
C CYS A 48 -1.90 -1.48 -5.97
N MET A 49 -0.90 -2.37 -5.82
CA MET A 49 0.23 -2.47 -6.77
C MET A 49 -0.18 -3.04 -8.13
N GLN A 50 -1.26 -3.83 -8.18
CA GLN A 50 -1.85 -4.38 -9.41
C GLN A 50 -2.67 -3.29 -10.13
N THR A 51 -1.98 -2.26 -10.62
CA THR A 51 -2.59 -1.12 -11.30
C THR A 51 -1.70 -0.59 -12.41
N ASP A 52 -2.29 -0.15 -13.52
CA ASP A 52 -1.55 0.51 -14.61
C ASP A 52 -1.20 1.97 -14.27
N ASN A 53 -1.72 2.49 -13.15
CA ASN A 53 -1.42 3.85 -12.72
C ASN A 53 -0.02 3.91 -12.09
N VAL A 54 0.94 4.43 -12.85
CA VAL A 54 2.34 4.61 -12.44
C VAL A 54 2.47 5.42 -11.14
N GLU A 55 1.63 6.42 -10.94
CA GLU A 55 1.67 7.22 -9.71
C GLU A 55 1.24 6.40 -8.49
N LEU A 56 0.19 5.61 -8.63
CA LEU A 56 -0.27 4.72 -7.55
C LEU A 56 0.78 3.64 -7.24
N LYS A 57 1.43 3.06 -8.26
CA LYS A 57 2.58 2.16 -8.04
C LYS A 57 3.64 2.86 -7.21
N LYS A 58 4.11 4.06 -7.60
CA LYS A 58 5.15 4.81 -6.85
C LYS A 58 4.79 5.01 -5.38
N LEU A 59 3.52 5.30 -5.07
CA LEU A 59 3.06 5.44 -3.68
C LEU A 59 3.13 4.11 -2.92
N VAL A 60 2.72 3.00 -3.52
CA VAL A 60 2.83 1.67 -2.91
C VAL A 60 4.30 1.30 -2.67
N TYR A 61 5.18 1.56 -3.65
CA TYR A 61 6.63 1.39 -3.49
C TYR A 61 7.18 2.23 -2.33
N LEU A 62 6.78 3.49 -2.20
CA LEU A 62 7.19 4.36 -1.09
C LEU A 62 6.77 3.80 0.27
N TYR A 63 5.53 3.30 0.38
CA TYR A 63 5.03 2.64 1.58
C TYR A 63 5.89 1.42 1.94
N LEU A 64 6.18 0.55 0.96
CA LEU A 64 6.97 -0.66 1.17
C LEU A 64 8.43 -0.36 1.55
N MET A 65 9.06 0.64 0.92
CA MET A 65 10.41 1.10 1.28
C MET A 65 10.48 1.63 2.72
N ASN A 66 9.45 2.34 3.18
CA ASN A 66 9.39 2.81 4.55
C ASN A 66 9.20 1.64 5.53
N TYR A 67 8.42 0.62 5.14
CA TYR A 67 8.20 -0.58 5.94
C TYR A 67 9.46 -1.44 6.04
N ALA A 68 10.24 -1.57 4.96
CA ALA A 68 11.48 -2.34 4.96
C ALA A 68 12.50 -1.86 6.01
N LYS A 69 12.48 -0.57 6.37
CA LYS A 69 13.35 0.00 7.40
C LYS A 69 12.88 -0.34 8.82
N SER A 70 11.58 -0.32 9.06
CA SER A 70 11.00 -0.43 10.40
C SER A 70 10.54 -1.85 10.75
N GLN A 71 10.14 -2.65 9.75
CA GLN A 71 9.55 -3.98 9.88
C GLN A 71 9.94 -4.86 8.68
N PRO A 72 11.16 -5.39 8.65
CA PRO A 72 11.71 -6.14 7.51
C PRO A 72 10.91 -7.42 7.18
N GLU A 73 10.28 -8.05 8.17
CA GLU A 73 9.47 -9.28 7.95
C GLU A 73 8.28 -9.05 7.02
N LEU A 74 7.61 -7.90 7.13
CA LEU A 74 6.51 -7.54 6.23
C LEU A 74 7.02 -7.25 4.81
N ALA A 75 8.22 -6.67 4.67
CA ALA A 75 8.83 -6.46 3.37
C ALA A 75 9.12 -7.78 2.64
N ILE A 76 9.49 -8.84 3.38
CA ILE A 76 9.67 -10.19 2.83
C ILE A 76 8.35 -10.71 2.23
N MET A 77 7.21 -10.45 2.87
CA MET A 77 5.90 -10.86 2.36
C MET A 77 5.55 -10.18 1.02
N ALA A 78 6.02 -8.94 0.81
CA ALA A 78 5.83 -8.23 -0.46
C ALA A 78 6.75 -8.73 -1.59
N VAL A 79 7.85 -9.45 -1.29
CA VAL A 79 8.80 -9.97 -2.30
C VAL A 79 8.08 -10.82 -3.35
N ASN A 80 7.18 -11.70 -2.93
CA ASN A 80 6.41 -12.53 -3.87
C ASN A 80 5.54 -11.69 -4.80
N THR A 81 5.02 -10.55 -4.33
CA THR A 81 4.23 -9.63 -5.16
C THR A 81 5.13 -8.82 -6.09
N PHE A 82 6.33 -8.41 -5.66
CA PHE A 82 7.31 -7.75 -6.51
C PHE A 82 7.83 -8.66 -7.63
N VAL A 83 8.13 -9.92 -7.33
CA VAL A 83 8.56 -10.90 -8.34
C VAL A 83 7.48 -11.03 -9.42
N LYS A 84 6.21 -11.13 -9.02
CA LYS A 84 5.08 -11.15 -9.96
C LYS A 84 4.95 -9.87 -10.79
N ASP A 85 5.11 -8.68 -10.19
CA ASP A 85 5.07 -7.40 -10.92
C ASP A 85 6.24 -7.26 -11.92
N CYS A 86 7.40 -7.88 -11.63
CA CYS A 86 8.53 -7.95 -12.56
C CYS A 86 8.37 -9.01 -13.67
N GLU A 87 7.65 -10.09 -13.39
CA GLU A 87 7.34 -11.16 -14.35
C GLU A 87 6.18 -10.79 -15.28
N ASP A 88 5.36 -9.78 -14.92
CA ASP A 88 4.24 -9.32 -15.73
C ASP A 88 4.75 -8.71 -17.05
N PRO A 89 4.51 -9.36 -18.21
CA PRO A 89 5.13 -8.97 -19.46
C PRO A 89 4.31 -7.87 -20.15
N ILE A 90 4.08 -6.71 -19.52
CA ILE A 90 3.63 -5.50 -20.23
C ILE A 90 4.26 -4.25 -19.58
N HIS A 91 5.22 -3.66 -20.30
CA HIS A 91 5.25 -2.23 -20.58
C HIS A 91 4.55 -2.00 -21.92
#